data_AF-X1GWN3-F1
#
_entry.id   AF-X1GWN3-F1
#
_cell.length_a   1.000
_cell.length_b   1.000
_cell.length_c   1.000
_cell.angle_alpha   90.00
_cell.angle_beta   90.00
_cell.angle_gamma   90.00
#
_symmetry.space_group_name_H-M   'P 1'
#
loop_
_entity.id
_entity.type
_entity.pdbx_description
1 polymer ?
#
loop_
_entity_poly.entity_id
_entity_poly.type
_entity_poly.pdbx_seq_one_letter_code
_entity_poly.pdbx_strand_id
1 'polypeptide(L)'
;EISKINETESIDIKTLNPASDFLIFELKPVKNRRYPDTTLLIKASAMEWETIDFQIEHIIEQLEGPQVFSEIVVITDRFKGPFLRQYTKPNHIEFENKLIILKDQGYIDKIVFAPLEKKVIEKLFKKWFGYTVEESHCQNQQHLYTTLYGFETCKSDYILQLDSDCIIARINRDVDYLEDMIEIFNKDKKAITVAFNIAKRETKEYHITISNM
;
A
#
# COMPACT_ATOMS: atom_id res chain seq x y z
N GLU A 1 8.82 -16.44 12.64
CA GLU A 1 8.55 -17.88 12.86
C GLU A 1 8.32 -18.12 14.34
N ILE A 2 7.28 -18.88 14.71
CA ILE A 2 7.05 -19.25 16.11
C ILE A 2 8.14 -20.25 16.51
N SER A 3 8.98 -19.86 17.46
CA SER A 3 10.09 -20.68 17.93
C SER A 3 9.76 -21.46 19.19
N LYS A 4 8.82 -20.95 19.98
CA LYS A 4 8.30 -21.62 21.16
C LYS A 4 6.91 -21.10 21.49
N ILE A 5 6.09 -21.98 22.07
CA ILE A 5 4.82 -21.66 22.67
C ILE A 5 4.93 -22.08 24.14
N ASN A 6 4.69 -21.16 25.06
CA ASN A 6 4.60 -21.45 26.49
C ASN A 6 3.21 -21.06 26.98
N GLU A 7 2.64 -21.90 27.84
CA GLU A 7 1.39 -21.62 28.53
C GLU A 7 1.66 -21.59 30.03
N THR A 8 1.03 -20.65 30.75
CA THR A 8 1.08 -20.64 32.21
C THR A 8 -0.05 -21.48 32.75
N GLU A 9 0.27 -22.50 33.55
CA GLU A 9 -0.77 -23.29 34.22
C GLU A 9 -1.54 -22.44 35.23
N SER A 10 -2.86 -22.48 35.16
CA SER A 10 -3.75 -21.91 36.17
C SER A 10 -4.96 -22.82 36.40
N ILE A 11 -5.87 -22.38 37.25
CA ILE A 11 -7.11 -23.10 37.55
C ILE A 11 -8.25 -22.10 37.44
N ASP A 12 -9.28 -22.45 36.67
CA ASP A 12 -10.51 -21.67 36.61
C ASP A 12 -11.21 -21.73 37.98
N ILE A 13 -11.32 -20.58 38.66
CA ILE A 13 -11.82 -20.51 40.05
C ILE A 13 -13.28 -20.97 40.17
N LYS A 14 -14.07 -20.89 39.09
CA LYS A 14 -15.51 -21.25 39.12
C LYS A 14 -15.72 -22.74 38.92
N THR A 15 -14.88 -23.39 38.11
CA THR A 15 -15.05 -24.78 37.69
C THR A 15 -13.99 -25.71 38.27
N LEU A 16 -12.93 -25.18 38.87
CA LEU A 16 -11.76 -25.88 39.41
C LEU A 16 -11.04 -26.76 38.37
N ASN A 17 -11.27 -26.50 37.09
CA ASN A 17 -10.60 -27.19 35.99
C ASN A 17 -9.24 -26.53 35.68
N PRO A 18 -8.26 -27.30 35.19
CA PRO A 18 -7.02 -26.74 34.64
C PRO A 18 -7.33 -25.70 33.56
N ALA A 19 -6.66 -24.57 33.64
CA ALA A 19 -6.78 -23.45 32.71
C ALA A 19 -5.39 -22.87 32.40
N SER A 20 -5.37 -21.84 31.55
CA SER A 20 -4.17 -21.06 31.26
C SER A 20 -4.50 -19.57 31.30
N ASP A 21 -3.75 -18.82 32.10
CA ASP A 21 -3.93 -17.37 32.22
C ASP A 21 -3.27 -16.62 31.04
N PHE A 22 -2.15 -17.13 30.54
CA PHE A 22 -1.36 -16.52 29.48
C PHE A 22 -0.87 -17.55 28.47
N LEU A 23 -1.03 -17.19 27.20
CA LEU A 23 -0.39 -17.85 26.06
C LEU A 23 0.76 -16.96 25.57
N ILE A 24 2.00 -17.46 25.67
CA ILE A 24 3.22 -16.72 25.34
C ILE A 24 3.84 -17.32 24.09
N PHE A 25 4.01 -16.51 23.05
CA PHE A 25 4.71 -16.89 21.83
C PHE A 25 6.13 -16.31 21.83
N GLU A 26 7.14 -17.17 21.77
CA GLU A 26 8.51 -16.73 21.49
C GLU A 26 8.73 -16.76 19.97
N LEU A 27 8.87 -15.57 19.38
CA LEU A 27 9.04 -15.42 17.94
C LEU A 27 10.52 -15.27 17.59
N LYS A 28 10.98 -16.03 16.60
CA LYS A 28 12.24 -15.73 15.92
C LYS A 28 11.95 -14.83 14.72
N PRO A 29 12.71 -13.73 14.54
CA PRO A 29 12.66 -12.98 13.30
C PRO A 29 13.00 -13.92 12.15
N VAL A 30 12.18 -13.90 11.10
CA VAL A 30 12.44 -14.68 9.90
C VAL A 30 13.72 -14.10 9.28
N LYS A 31 14.81 -14.90 9.31
CA LYS A 31 16.17 -14.45 8.93
C LYS A 31 16.33 -14.15 7.44
N ASN A 32 15.38 -14.56 6.60
CA ASN A 32 15.38 -14.27 5.17
C ASN A 32 14.72 -12.91 4.89
N ARG A 33 15.31 -11.84 5.42
CA ARG A 33 15.09 -10.49 4.91
C ARG A 33 15.91 -10.32 3.63
N ARG A 34 15.53 -11.01 2.55
CA ARG A 34 15.92 -10.58 1.21
C ARG A 34 14.92 -9.52 0.79
N TYR A 35 15.00 -8.36 1.44
CA TYR A 35 14.19 -7.24 1.02
C TYR A 35 14.86 -6.60 -0.18
N PRO A 36 14.15 -6.43 -1.30
CA PRO A 36 14.21 -5.14 -1.91
C PRO A 36 13.53 -4.12 -0.98
N ASP A 37 14.25 -3.06 -0.66
CA ASP A 37 13.69 -1.92 0.05
C ASP A 37 12.53 -1.36 -0.77
N THR A 38 11.30 -1.65 -0.35
CA THR A 38 10.07 -1.34 -1.10
C THR A 38 9.05 -0.67 -0.20
N THR A 39 8.59 0.51 -0.61
CA THR A 39 7.45 1.19 0.00
C THR A 39 6.15 0.75 -0.69
N LEU A 40 5.13 0.39 0.10
CA LEU A 40 3.76 0.32 -0.40
C LEU A 40 3.14 1.72 -0.32
N LEU A 41 2.81 2.31 -1.46
CA LEU A 41 2.17 3.62 -1.55
C LEU A 41 0.71 3.44 -1.99
N ILE A 42 -0.23 3.61 -1.05
CA ILE A 42 -1.66 3.54 -1.32
C ILE A 42 -2.20 4.95 -1.55
N LYS A 43 -2.69 5.22 -2.74
CA LYS A 43 -3.37 6.47 -3.07
C LYS A 43 -4.84 6.35 -2.72
N ALA A 44 -5.32 7.27 -1.89
CA ALA A 44 -6.69 7.31 -1.44
C ALA A 44 -7.29 8.71 -1.58
N SER A 45 -8.62 8.77 -1.51
CA SER A 45 -9.43 9.98 -1.65
C SER A 45 -10.50 10.02 -0.57
N ALA A 46 -10.86 11.22 -0.11
CA ALA A 46 -11.96 11.44 0.83
C ALA A 46 -13.33 10.98 0.32
N MET A 47 -13.44 10.65 -0.97
CA MET A 47 -14.59 9.95 -1.53
C MET A 47 -14.76 8.53 -0.99
N GLU A 48 -13.68 7.85 -0.59
CA GLU A 48 -13.70 6.45 -0.15
C GLU A 48 -13.96 6.28 1.35
N TRP A 49 -14.35 7.36 2.04
CA TRP A 49 -14.49 7.38 3.51
C TRP A 49 -15.37 6.27 4.09
N GLU A 50 -16.35 5.77 3.34
CA GLU A 50 -17.24 4.69 3.79
C GLU A 50 -16.51 3.34 3.89
N THR A 51 -15.50 3.10 3.05
CA THR A 51 -14.88 1.79 2.81
C THR A 51 -13.36 1.75 2.99
N ILE A 52 -12.72 2.90 3.26
CA ILE A 52 -11.27 3.05 3.23
C ILE A 52 -10.53 2.11 4.21
N ASP A 53 -11.14 1.82 5.37
CA ASP A 53 -10.64 0.86 6.35
C ASP A 53 -10.57 -0.54 5.76
N PHE A 54 -11.69 -1.06 5.28
CA PHE A 54 -11.74 -2.38 4.66
C PHE A 54 -10.80 -2.49 3.45
N GLN A 55 -10.71 -1.43 2.64
CA GLN A 55 -9.86 -1.38 1.46
C GLN A 55 -8.37 -1.47 1.80
N ILE A 56 -7.91 -0.68 2.77
CA ILE A 56 -6.50 -0.66 3.18
C ILE A 56 -6.13 -1.97 3.85
N GLU A 57 -6.96 -2.48 4.77
CA GLU A 57 -6.76 -3.77 5.41
C GLU A 57 -6.64 -4.88 4.35
N HIS A 58 -7.58 -4.93 3.39
CA HIS A 58 -7.56 -5.89 2.29
C HIS A 58 -6.26 -5.83 1.48
N ILE A 59 -5.83 -4.64 1.06
CA ILE A 59 -4.60 -4.46 0.27
C ILE A 59 -3.39 -5.02 1.02
N ILE A 60 -3.23 -4.63 2.29
CA ILE A 60 -2.09 -5.03 3.11
C ILE A 60 -2.10 -6.54 3.33
N GLU A 61 -3.24 -7.11 3.74
CA GLU A 61 -3.36 -8.55 4.01
C GLU A 61 -3.15 -9.43 2.77
N GLN A 62 -3.43 -8.92 1.56
CA GLN A 62 -3.21 -9.66 0.32
C GLN A 62 -1.77 -9.56 -0.18
N LEU A 63 -1.11 -8.42 0.06
CA LEU A 63 0.25 -8.16 -0.43
C LEU A 63 1.33 -8.63 0.53
N GLU A 64 1.07 -8.62 1.84
CA GLU A 64 2.02 -9.17 2.79
C GLU A 64 2.04 -10.70 2.83
N GLY A 65 3.20 -11.24 3.20
CA GLY A 65 3.56 -12.66 3.13
C GLY A 65 4.01 -13.07 1.72
N PRO A 66 5.14 -13.75 1.49
CA PRO A 66 6.21 -14.03 2.45
C PRO A 66 7.02 -12.76 2.81
N GLN A 67 6.92 -11.68 2.03
CA GLN A 67 7.59 -10.41 2.30
C GLN A 67 6.70 -9.42 3.06
N VAL A 68 7.32 -8.39 3.62
CA VAL A 68 6.66 -7.22 4.24
C VAL A 68 7.29 -5.97 3.65
N PHE A 69 6.55 -4.86 3.64
CA PHE A 69 7.06 -3.60 3.11
C PHE A 69 8.00 -2.90 4.11
N SER A 70 8.90 -2.06 3.60
CA SER A 70 9.77 -1.22 4.44
C SER A 70 8.98 -0.12 5.15
N GLU A 71 7.99 0.42 4.45
CA GLU A 71 6.97 1.32 4.99
C GLU A 71 5.68 1.22 4.17
N ILE A 72 4.55 1.41 4.84
CA ILE A 72 3.22 1.53 4.24
C ILE A 72 2.77 2.98 4.36
N VAL A 73 2.60 3.64 3.23
CA VAL A 73 2.28 5.07 3.13
C VAL A 73 0.92 5.24 2.44
N VAL A 74 0.01 5.95 3.10
CA VAL A 74 -1.21 6.43 2.45
C VAL A 74 -1.02 7.87 1.99
N ILE A 75 -1.20 8.12 0.71
CA ILE A 75 -1.13 9.45 0.09
C ILE A 75 -2.53 9.91 -0.33
N THR A 76 -2.90 11.11 0.09
CA THR A 76 -4.17 11.76 -0.23
C THR A 76 -3.94 13.26 -0.40
N ASP A 77 -4.96 14.00 -0.81
CA ASP A 77 -5.00 15.45 -0.75
C ASP A 77 -6.28 15.95 -0.03
N ARG A 78 -6.42 17.27 0.08
CA ARG A 78 -7.61 17.92 0.65
C ARG A 78 -8.55 18.49 -0.41
N PHE A 79 -8.54 17.91 -1.61
CA PHE A 79 -9.40 18.35 -2.70
C PHE A 79 -10.87 18.07 -2.37
N LYS A 80 -11.74 19.07 -2.55
CA LYS A 80 -13.15 19.00 -2.14
C LYS A 80 -14.08 18.43 -3.22
N GLY A 81 -13.54 18.11 -4.39
CA GLY A 81 -14.31 17.70 -5.56
C GLY A 81 -14.54 18.82 -6.58
N PRO A 82 -15.15 18.49 -7.73
CA PRO A 82 -15.73 17.18 -8.07
C PRO A 82 -14.67 16.12 -8.37
N PHE A 83 -14.89 14.88 -7.93
CA PHE A 83 -14.01 13.76 -8.22
C PHE A 83 -14.38 13.08 -9.54
N LEU A 84 -13.37 12.58 -10.25
CA LEU A 84 -13.59 11.69 -11.38
C LEU A 84 -14.26 10.39 -10.88
N ARG A 85 -15.40 10.02 -11.45
CA ARG A 85 -16.21 8.83 -11.06
C ARG A 85 -16.73 8.89 -9.62
N GLN A 86 -17.17 10.08 -9.20
CA GLN A 86 -17.72 10.25 -7.85
C GLN A 86 -18.95 9.38 -7.57
N TYR A 87 -18.84 8.44 -6.63
CA TYR A 87 -19.93 7.52 -6.24
C TYR A 87 -20.60 7.85 -4.90
N THR A 88 -19.94 8.64 -4.04
CA THR A 88 -20.52 9.17 -2.80
C THR A 88 -20.06 10.61 -2.57
N LYS A 89 -20.67 11.31 -1.61
CA LYS A 89 -20.23 12.65 -1.21
C LYS A 89 -18.95 12.50 -0.36
N PRO A 90 -17.88 13.26 -0.64
CA PRO A 90 -16.67 13.18 0.17
C PRO A 90 -16.92 13.60 1.61
N ASN A 91 -16.31 12.89 2.55
CA ASN A 91 -16.31 13.25 3.96
C ASN A 91 -14.88 13.23 4.49
N HIS A 92 -14.21 14.38 4.42
CA HIS A 92 -12.81 14.51 4.84
C HIS A 92 -12.57 14.21 6.31
N ILE A 93 -13.54 14.52 7.19
CA ILE A 93 -13.39 14.33 8.63
C ILE A 93 -13.39 12.84 8.95
N GLU A 94 -14.42 12.11 8.49
CA GLU A 94 -14.51 10.67 8.72
C GLU A 94 -13.37 9.91 8.02
N PHE A 95 -12.99 10.34 6.82
CA PHE A 95 -11.84 9.77 6.11
C PHE A 95 -10.54 9.93 6.90
N GLU A 96 -10.21 11.14 7.36
CA GLU A 96 -9.00 11.41 8.15
C GLU A 96 -9.01 10.63 9.48
N ASN A 97 -10.17 10.57 10.16
CA ASN A 97 -10.32 9.79 11.39
C ASN A 97 -10.04 8.29 11.16
N LYS A 98 -10.59 7.69 10.10
CA LYS A 98 -10.35 6.28 9.76
C LYS A 98 -8.88 6.01 9.45
N LEU A 99 -8.22 6.89 8.70
CA LEU A 99 -6.77 6.74 8.44
C LEU A 99 -5.94 6.82 9.72
N ILE A 100 -6.29 7.71 10.65
CA ILE A 100 -5.63 7.80 11.95
C ILE A 100 -5.80 6.51 12.74
N ILE A 101 -7.01 5.94 12.77
CA ILE A 101 -7.29 4.65 13.44
C ILE A 101 -6.41 3.53 12.85
N LEU A 102 -6.37 3.41 11.52
CA LEU A 102 -5.54 2.39 10.84
C LEU A 102 -4.05 2.56 11.14
N LYS A 103 -3.58 3.81 11.21
CA LYS A 103 -2.20 4.11 11.62
C LYS A 103 -1.94 3.70 13.07
N ASP A 104 -2.86 4.00 13.99
CA ASP A 104 -2.72 3.65 15.39
C ASP A 104 -2.83 2.13 15.63
N GLN A 105 -3.52 1.41 14.76
CA GLN A 105 -3.58 -0.06 14.73
C GLN A 105 -2.35 -0.71 14.09
N GLY A 106 -1.47 0.07 13.45
CA GLY A 106 -0.24 -0.42 12.82
C GLY A 106 -0.40 -0.93 11.39
N TYR A 107 -1.55 -0.70 10.73
CA TYR A 107 -1.69 -0.99 9.30
C TYR A 107 -0.95 0.03 8.43
N ILE A 108 -0.86 1.28 8.87
CA ILE A 108 -0.22 2.37 8.11
C ILE A 108 0.91 2.96 8.94
N ASP A 109 2.10 3.11 8.36
CA ASP A 109 3.19 3.79 9.03
C ASP A 109 3.06 5.31 8.93
N LYS A 110 2.59 5.80 7.78
CA LYS A 110 2.59 7.22 7.44
C LYS A 110 1.38 7.63 6.62
N ILE A 111 0.73 8.72 7.02
CA ILE A 111 -0.31 9.40 6.24
C ILE A 111 0.29 10.69 5.68
N VAL A 112 0.19 10.88 4.37
CA VAL A 112 0.71 12.06 3.68
C VAL A 112 -0.46 12.80 3.03
N PHE A 113 -0.57 14.09 3.35
CA PHE A 113 -1.48 15.02 2.68
C PHE A 113 -0.68 15.86 1.71
N ALA A 114 -0.89 15.65 0.41
CA ALA A 114 -0.25 16.44 -0.62
C ALA A 114 -0.72 17.91 -0.50
N PRO A 115 0.22 18.87 -0.33
CA PRO A 115 -0.07 20.28 -0.22
C PRO A 115 -0.76 20.78 -1.50
N LEU A 116 -1.78 21.62 -1.39
CA LEU A 116 -2.47 22.21 -2.55
C LEU A 116 -1.96 23.62 -2.88
N GLU A 117 -0.86 24.03 -2.27
CA GLU A 117 -0.17 25.29 -2.52
C GLU A 117 0.47 25.29 -3.91
N LYS A 118 0.05 26.24 -4.76
CA LYS A 118 0.51 26.39 -6.16
C LYS A 118 2.03 26.30 -6.34
N LYS A 119 2.80 27.00 -5.50
CA LYS A 119 4.27 26.99 -5.59
C LYS A 119 4.88 25.60 -5.36
N VAL A 120 4.24 24.76 -4.54
CA VAL A 120 4.71 23.39 -4.28
C VAL A 120 4.38 22.52 -5.49
N ILE A 121 3.18 22.67 -6.05
CA ILE A 121 2.72 21.98 -7.27
C ILE A 121 3.66 22.31 -8.44
N GLU A 122 3.93 23.59 -8.69
CA GLU A 122 4.82 24.05 -9.75
C GLU A 122 6.23 23.47 -9.62
N LYS A 123 6.79 23.49 -8.40
CA LYS A 123 8.13 22.96 -8.12
C LYS A 123 8.19 21.47 -8.44
N LEU A 124 7.15 20.71 -8.09
CA LEU A 124 7.10 19.29 -8.33
C LEU A 124 7.00 18.98 -9.84
N PHE A 125 6.08 19.60 -10.56
CA PHE A 125 5.95 19.40 -12.01
C PHE A 125 7.21 19.82 -12.77
N LYS A 126 7.87 20.91 -12.33
CA LYS A 126 9.13 21.34 -12.91
C LYS A 126 10.24 20.32 -12.70
N LYS A 127 10.27 19.65 -11.54
CA LYS A 127 11.23 18.56 -11.26
C LYS A 127 10.98 17.35 -12.17
N TRP A 128 9.73 16.89 -12.25
CA TRP A 128 9.38 15.64 -12.93
C TRP A 128 9.33 15.76 -14.46
N PHE A 129 8.87 16.89 -14.99
CA PHE A 129 8.65 17.05 -16.44
C PHE A 129 9.34 18.27 -17.05
N GLY A 130 9.95 19.16 -16.25
CA GLY A 130 10.53 20.40 -16.74
C GLY A 130 9.51 21.51 -17.06
N TYR A 131 8.21 21.30 -16.77
CA TYR A 131 7.13 22.27 -17.01
C TYR A 131 6.58 22.85 -15.72
N THR A 132 6.14 24.10 -15.76
CA THR A 132 5.47 24.78 -14.65
C THR A 132 3.96 24.71 -14.83
N VAL A 133 3.29 24.08 -13.88
CA VAL A 133 1.83 23.96 -13.79
C VAL A 133 1.43 24.25 -12.36
N GLU A 134 0.38 25.05 -12.14
CA GLU A 134 -0.08 25.44 -10.80
C GLU A 134 -1.24 24.58 -10.30
N GLU A 135 -1.89 23.85 -11.21
CA GLU A 135 -3.04 23.00 -10.96
C GLU A 135 -2.61 21.60 -10.52
N SER A 136 -3.18 21.11 -9.43
CA SER A 136 -2.96 19.73 -8.97
C SER A 136 -3.72 18.70 -9.81
N HIS A 137 -4.66 19.14 -10.64
CA HIS A 137 -5.58 18.28 -11.39
C HIS A 137 -5.55 18.62 -12.87
N CYS A 138 -5.64 17.59 -13.70
CA CYS A 138 -5.81 17.76 -15.13
C CYS A 138 -7.23 18.25 -15.45
N GLN A 139 -7.44 18.80 -16.65
CA GLN A 139 -8.77 19.22 -17.12
C GLN A 139 -9.80 18.08 -17.12
N ASN A 140 -9.35 16.84 -17.29
CA ASN A 140 -10.17 15.63 -17.20
C ASN A 140 -10.31 15.08 -15.75
N GLN A 141 -9.95 15.88 -14.75
CA GLN A 141 -10.02 15.57 -13.31
C GLN A 141 -9.09 14.43 -12.86
N GLN A 142 -8.12 14.00 -13.67
CA GLN A 142 -7.10 13.05 -13.20
C GLN A 142 -6.11 13.73 -12.25
N HIS A 143 -5.80 13.06 -11.13
CA HIS A 143 -4.82 13.52 -10.13
C HIS A 143 -3.49 12.83 -10.35
N LEU A 144 -2.60 13.48 -11.10
CA LEU A 144 -1.20 13.05 -11.20
C LEU A 144 -0.35 13.62 -10.06
N TYR A 145 -0.63 14.86 -9.65
CA TYR A 145 0.14 15.59 -8.64
C TYR A 145 0.28 14.80 -7.33
N THR A 146 -0.84 14.31 -6.78
CA THR A 146 -0.89 13.60 -5.50
C THR A 146 -0.02 12.34 -5.53
N THR A 147 -0.04 11.59 -6.63
CA THR A 147 0.82 10.41 -6.81
C THR A 147 2.30 10.79 -6.85
N LEU A 148 2.68 11.79 -7.65
CA LEU A 148 4.07 12.25 -7.73
C LEU A 148 4.58 12.79 -6.40
N TYR A 149 3.73 13.50 -5.65
CA TYR A 149 4.09 13.99 -4.32
C TYR A 149 4.33 12.81 -3.37
N GLY A 150 3.49 11.77 -3.45
CA GLY A 150 3.68 10.52 -2.73
C GLY A 150 5.05 9.91 -2.97
N PHE A 151 5.50 9.80 -4.23
CA PHE A 151 6.82 9.28 -4.59
C PHE A 151 7.97 10.04 -3.92
N GLU A 152 7.89 11.37 -3.84
CA GLU A 152 8.91 12.19 -3.16
C GLU A 152 8.99 11.95 -1.65
N THR A 153 7.97 11.33 -1.06
CA THR A 153 7.91 11.08 0.39
C THR A 153 8.30 9.67 0.80
N CYS A 154 8.43 8.75 -0.16
CA CYS A 154 8.89 7.38 0.05
C CYS A 154 10.42 7.37 0.23
N LYS A 155 10.92 6.48 1.09
CA LYS A 155 12.35 6.37 1.39
C LYS A 155 13.04 5.24 0.63
N SER A 156 12.25 4.28 0.17
CA SER A 156 12.70 3.06 -0.46
C SER A 156 13.12 3.25 -1.93
N ASP A 157 14.03 2.40 -2.40
CA ASP A 157 14.47 2.39 -3.80
C ASP A 157 13.35 1.94 -4.76
N TYR A 158 12.47 1.07 -4.29
CA TYR A 158 11.29 0.61 -5.02
C TYR A 158 10.01 1.14 -4.39
N ILE A 159 9.02 1.43 -5.22
CA ILE A 159 7.68 1.85 -4.80
C ILE A 159 6.67 0.97 -5.51
N LEU A 160 5.84 0.27 -4.74
CA LEU A 160 4.64 -0.37 -5.23
C LEU A 160 3.46 0.57 -5.00
N GLN A 161 2.95 1.19 -6.06
CA GLN A 161 1.82 2.11 -5.97
C GLN A 161 0.52 1.42 -6.35
N LEU A 162 -0.53 1.67 -5.54
CA LEU A 162 -1.89 1.21 -5.78
C LEU A 162 -2.90 2.30 -5.45
N ASP A 163 -4.07 2.23 -6.06
CA ASP A 163 -5.25 2.99 -5.62
C ASP A 163 -5.96 2.17 -4.52
N SER A 164 -6.58 2.83 -3.53
CA SER A 164 -7.26 2.14 -2.42
C SER A 164 -8.45 1.27 -2.86
N ASP A 165 -9.05 1.54 -4.01
CA ASP A 165 -10.13 0.74 -4.57
C ASP A 165 -9.65 -0.54 -5.30
N CYS A 166 -8.34 -0.81 -5.31
CA CYS A 166 -7.78 -2.02 -5.92
C CYS A 166 -8.17 -3.29 -5.15
N ILE A 167 -8.90 -4.19 -5.82
CA ILE A 167 -9.17 -5.53 -5.31
C ILE A 167 -8.09 -6.50 -5.77
N ILE A 168 -7.27 -6.91 -4.82
CA ILE A 168 -6.19 -7.88 -5.03
C ILE A 168 -6.70 -9.29 -4.74
N ALA A 169 -6.49 -10.19 -5.71
CA ALA A 169 -6.82 -11.60 -5.56
C ALA A 169 -5.54 -12.43 -5.57
N ARG A 170 -5.11 -12.88 -4.39
CA ARG A 170 -3.94 -13.73 -4.26
C ARG A 170 -4.33 -15.09 -3.70
N ILE A 171 -4.40 -16.07 -4.61
CA ILE A 171 -4.83 -17.44 -4.29
C ILE A 171 -3.75 -18.17 -3.48
N ASN A 172 -2.48 -17.94 -3.80
CA ASN A 172 -1.35 -18.53 -3.10
C ASN A 172 -0.47 -17.42 -2.47
N ARG A 173 -0.51 -17.32 -1.14
CA ARG A 173 0.25 -16.33 -0.36
C ARG A 173 1.72 -16.70 -0.13
N ASP A 174 2.12 -17.91 -0.51
CA ASP A 174 3.52 -18.35 -0.40
C ASP A 174 4.38 -17.92 -1.60
N VAL A 175 3.75 -17.51 -2.72
CA VAL A 175 4.45 -17.06 -3.92
C VAL A 175 4.97 -15.64 -3.73
N ASP A 176 6.27 -15.45 -3.79
CA ASP A 176 6.92 -14.15 -3.65
C ASP A 176 6.82 -13.30 -4.93
N TYR A 177 5.66 -12.68 -5.14
CA TYR A 177 5.43 -11.85 -6.33
C TYR A 177 6.36 -10.63 -6.39
N LEU A 178 6.83 -10.14 -5.24
CA LEU A 178 7.61 -8.91 -5.18
C LEU A 178 9.05 -9.17 -5.67
N GLU A 179 9.63 -10.31 -5.28
CA GLU A 179 10.90 -10.77 -5.83
C GLU A 179 10.81 -10.93 -7.36
N ASP A 180 9.76 -11.57 -7.87
CA ASP A 180 9.55 -11.75 -9.32
C ASP A 180 9.49 -10.40 -10.07
N MET A 181 8.76 -9.41 -9.50
CA MET A 181 8.66 -8.06 -10.06
C MET A 181 10.03 -7.36 -10.07
N ILE A 182 10.87 -7.60 -9.08
CA ILE A 182 12.14 -6.89 -8.92
C ILE A 182 13.26 -7.54 -9.72
N GLU A 183 13.17 -8.85 -9.94
CA GLU A 183 14.05 -9.56 -10.86
C GLU A 183 13.98 -8.97 -12.28
N ILE A 184 12.84 -8.39 -12.69
CA ILE A 184 12.70 -7.70 -13.97
C ILE A 184 13.63 -6.48 -14.06
N PHE A 185 13.70 -5.63 -13.03
CA PHE A 185 14.64 -4.51 -12.97
C PHE A 185 16.10 -4.96 -12.91
N ASN A 186 16.35 -6.13 -12.32
CA ASN A 186 17.69 -6.71 -12.30
C ASN A 186 18.13 -7.21 -13.67
N LYS A 187 17.22 -7.82 -14.43
CA LYS A 187 17.44 -8.36 -15.78
C LYS A 187 17.51 -7.26 -16.85
N ASP A 188 16.66 -6.23 -16.76
CA ASP A 188 16.63 -5.11 -17.69
C ASP A 188 16.85 -3.78 -16.97
N LYS A 189 18.06 -3.21 -17.13
CA LYS A 189 18.44 -1.93 -16.54
C LYS A 189 17.71 -0.72 -17.16
N LYS A 190 16.96 -0.91 -18.25
CA LYS A 190 16.10 0.13 -18.83
C LYS A 190 14.67 0.07 -18.33
N ALA A 191 14.27 -0.98 -17.60
CA ALA A 191 12.94 -1.06 -17.02
C ALA A 191 12.79 0.02 -15.94
N ILE A 192 11.71 0.81 -16.02
CA ILE A 192 11.38 1.88 -15.06
C ILE A 192 10.14 1.51 -14.24
N THR A 193 9.24 0.69 -14.80
CA THR A 193 8.04 0.22 -14.11
C THR A 193 7.75 -1.24 -14.45
N VAL A 194 7.04 -1.90 -13.53
CA VAL A 194 6.43 -3.22 -13.69
C VAL A 194 5.04 -3.16 -13.04
N ALA A 195 4.07 -3.85 -13.62
CA ALA A 195 2.68 -3.80 -13.17
C ALA A 195 2.16 -5.19 -12.79
N PHE A 196 1.17 -5.23 -11.90
CA PHE A 196 0.45 -6.46 -11.59
C PHE A 196 -0.24 -7.05 -12.82
N ASN A 197 -0.41 -8.37 -12.78
CA ASN A 197 -1.27 -9.06 -13.72
C ASN A 197 -2.73 -8.66 -13.48
N ILE A 198 -3.45 -8.35 -14.55
CA ILE A 198 -4.90 -8.14 -14.50
C ILE A 198 -5.56 -9.51 -14.41
N ALA A 199 -6.45 -9.68 -13.43
CA ALA A 199 -7.23 -10.91 -13.26
C ALA A 199 -8.00 -11.25 -14.53
N LYS A 200 -7.86 -12.50 -14.99
CA LYS A 200 -8.54 -13.03 -16.17
C LYS A 200 -9.30 -14.29 -15.79
N ARG A 201 -10.34 -14.62 -16.56
CA ARG A 201 -11.15 -15.84 -16.36
C ARG A 201 -10.34 -17.13 -16.51
N GLU A 202 -9.28 -17.09 -17.31
CA GLU A 202 -8.39 -18.22 -17.57
C GLU A 202 -6.95 -17.80 -17.33
N THR A 203 -6.17 -18.70 -16.71
CA THR A 203 -4.72 -18.55 -16.58
C THR A 203 -4.08 -18.63 -17.96
N LYS A 204 -3.29 -17.61 -18.31
CA LYS A 204 -2.43 -17.62 -19.51
C LYS A 204 -1.02 -17.29 -19.07
N GLU A 205 -0.05 -18.05 -19.55
CA GLU A 205 1.36 -17.70 -19.35
C GLU A 205 1.63 -16.32 -19.95
N TYR A 206 2.34 -15.49 -19.18
CA TYR A 206 2.76 -14.18 -19.65
C TYR A 206 3.99 -14.38 -20.55
N HIS A 207 3.77 -14.50 -21.86
CA HIS A 207 4.88 -14.46 -22.81
C HIS A 207 5.36 -13.01 -22.96
N ILE A 208 6.49 -12.67 -22.33
CA ILE A 208 7.20 -11.43 -22.61
C ILE A 208 7.67 -11.52 -24.06
N THR A 209 6.92 -10.91 -24.97
CA THR A 209 7.38 -10.73 -26.34
C THR A 209 8.26 -9.49 -26.32
N ILE A 210 9.58 -9.69 -26.19
CA ILE A 210 10.54 -8.60 -26.40
C ILE A 210 10.45 -8.25 -27.88
N SER A 211 9.65 -7.25 -28.21
CA SER A 211 9.67 -6.63 -29.52
C SER A 211 11.00 -5.89 -29.64
N ASN A 212 11.96 -6.50 -30.33
CA ASN A 212 13.16 -5.81 -30.77
C ASN A 212 12.72 -4.63 -31.66
N MET A 213 12.85 -3.41 -31.17
CA MET A 213 12.92 -2.19 -31.99
C MET A 213 14.35 -1.95 -32.43
#